data_AF-A0A1G7B0A3-F1
#
_entry.id   AF-A0A1G7B0A3-F1
#
_cell.length_a   1.000
_cell.length_b   1.000
_cell.length_c   1.000
_cell.angle_alpha   90.00
_cell.angle_beta   90.00
_cell.angle_gamma   90.00
#
_symmetry.space_group_name_H-M   'P 1'
#
loop_
_entity.id
_entity.type
_entity.pdbx_description
1 polymer ?
#
loop_
_entity_poly.entity_id
_entity_poly.type
_entity_poly.pdbx_seq_one_letter_code
_entity_poly.pdbx_strand_id
1 'polypeptide(L)' 'MINYDYKNKEKNNGNRFVSVRDKGENALLEVEKKGNQVEIVTYWKNEKTTKFTIPLELFERMFNDIIIPKNTL' A
#
# COMPACT_ATOMS: atom_id res chain seq x y z
N MET A 1 -14.36 -1.23 10.90
CA MET A 1 -14.19 -0.61 9.56
C MET A 1 -14.55 0.87 9.49
N ILE A 2 -15.35 1.44 10.41
CA ILE A 2 -15.79 2.86 10.40
C ILE A 2 -14.59 3.86 10.46
N ASN A 3 -13.44 3.43 10.99
CA ASN A 3 -12.24 4.25 11.14
C ASN A 3 -11.32 4.24 9.91
N TYR A 4 -11.58 3.40 8.90
CA TYR A 4 -10.72 3.31 7.72
C TYR A 4 -11.48 3.71 6.45
N ASP A 5 -10.95 4.69 5.70
CA ASP A 5 -11.41 4.92 4.33
C ASP A 5 -10.42 4.32 3.35
N TYR A 6 -10.92 3.50 2.42
CA TYR A 6 -10.14 2.93 1.33
C TYR A 6 -10.49 3.63 0.01
N LYS A 7 -9.47 3.97 -0.77
CA LYS A 7 -9.63 4.51 -2.12
C LYS A 7 -8.72 3.76 -3.07
N ASN A 8 -9.29 3.24 -4.15
CA ASN A 8 -8.56 2.76 -5.31
C ASN A 8 -8.67 3.81 -6.42
N LYS A 9 -7.54 4.20 -7.00
CA LYS A 9 -7.49 5.19 -8.08
C LYS A 9 -6.53 4.72 -9.17
N GLU A 10 -6.89 5.06 -10.39
CA GLU A 10 -5.98 5.02 -11.53
C GLU A 10 -5.48 6.44 -11.78
N LYS A 11 -4.17 6.61 -11.88
CA LYS A 11 -3.57 7.89 -12.27
C LYS A 11 -3.57 8.01 -13.79
N ASN A 12 -3.53 9.25 -14.29
CA ASN A 12 -3.54 9.54 -15.73
C ASN A 12 -2.38 8.89 -16.51
N ASN A 13 -1.32 8.42 -15.82
CA ASN A 13 -0.20 7.68 -16.40
C ASN A 13 -0.41 6.15 -16.42
N GLY A 14 -1.62 5.66 -16.12
CA GLY A 14 -1.96 4.24 -16.05
C GLY A 14 -1.47 3.53 -14.78
N ASN A 15 -0.80 4.24 -13.86
CA ASN A 15 -0.41 3.63 -12.59
C ASN A 15 -1.62 3.41 -11.70
N ARG A 16 -1.68 2.23 -11.09
CA ARG A 16 -2.64 1.92 -10.03
C ARG A 16 -2.11 2.39 -8.69
N PHE A 17 -2.98 3.03 -7.93
CA PHE A 17 -2.70 3.64 -6.65
C PHE A 17 -3.83 3.28 -5.68
N VAL A 18 -3.47 2.89 -4.47
CA VAL A 18 -4.41 2.70 -3.38
C VAL A 18 -4.03 3.57 -2.19
N SER A 19 -5.05 4.00 -1.45
CA SER A 19 -4.89 4.82 -0.27
C SER A 19 -5.79 4.32 0.85
N VAL A 20 -5.23 4.22 2.04
CA VAL A 20 -5.92 3.83 3.28
C VAL A 20 -5.77 4.96 4.29
N ARG A 21 -6.89 5.57 4.68
CA ARG A 21 -6.95 6.62 5.69
C ARG A 21 -7.38 6.01 7.02
N ASP A 22 -6.51 6.00 8.02
CA ASP A 22 -6.88 5.72 9.41
C ASP A 22 -7.33 7.02 10.08
N LYS A 23 -8.63 7.13 10.37
CA LYS A 23 -9.22 8.30 11.06
C LYS A 23 -8.87 8.33 12.55
N GLY A 24 -8.65 7.17 13.18
CA GLY A 24 -8.36 7.07 14.61
C GLY A 24 -6.97 7.58 14.95
N GLU A 25 -5.97 7.16 14.18
CA GLU A 25 -4.57 7.56 14.41
C GLU A 25 -4.19 8.86 13.69
N ASN A 26 -5.16 9.44 12.98
CA ASN A 26 -4.94 10.47 12.00
C ASN A 26 -3.76 10.16 11.03
N ALA A 27 -3.68 8.92 10.52
CA ALA A 27 -2.66 8.45 9.57
C ALA A 27 -3.19 8.18 8.15
N LEU A 28 -2.31 8.24 7.15
CA LEU A 28 -2.57 7.90 5.76
C LEU A 28 -1.49 6.96 5.22
N LEU A 29 -1.90 5.86 4.61
CA LEU A 29 -1.05 4.95 3.86
C LEU A 29 -1.37 5.11 2.38
N GLU A 30 -0.34 5.21 1.55
CA GLU A 30 -0.44 5.22 0.10
C GLU A 30 0.46 4.13 -0.48
N VAL A 31 -0.07 3.36 -1.43
CA VAL A 31 0.67 2.32 -2.15
C VAL A 31 0.48 2.51 -3.64
N GLU A 32 1.59 2.69 -4.37
CA GLU A 32 1.58 2.92 -5.81
C GLU A 32 2.50 1.93 -6.54
N LYS A 33 1.98 1.30 -7.60
CA LYS A 33 2.81 0.54 -8.53
C LYS A 33 3.44 1.51 -9.54
N LYS A 34 4.77 1.57 -9.59
CA LYS A 34 5.55 2.36 -10.53
C LYS A 34 6.46 1.44 -11.34
N GLY A 35 6.01 1.05 -12.53
CA GLY A 35 6.75 0.09 -13.37
C GLY A 35 6.91 -1.27 -12.67
N ASN A 36 8.17 -1.63 -12.37
CA ASN A 36 8.59 -2.87 -11.70
C ASN A 36 8.82 -2.71 -10.18
N GLN A 37 8.36 -1.61 -9.60
CA GLN A 37 8.46 -1.34 -8.16
C GLN A 37 7.10 -0.98 -7.57
N VAL A 38 6.98 -1.17 -6.26
CA VAL A 38 5.88 -0.69 -5.43
C VAL A 38 6.46 0.31 -4.44
N GLU A 39 5.88 1.51 -4.39
CA GLU A 39 6.20 2.53 -3.41
C GLU A 39 5.11 2.54 -2.33
N ILE A 40 5.53 2.48 -1.08
CA ILE A 40 4.68 2.52 0.10
C ILE A 40 5.05 3.77 0.88
N VAL A 41 4.09 4.67 1.10
CA VAL A 41 4.30 5.93 1.81
C VAL A 41 3.32 6.03 2.96
N THR A 42 3.82 6.37 4.15
CA THR A 42 2.98 6.61 5.33
C THR A 42 3.14 8.04 5.82
N TYR A 43 2.01 8.67 6.09
CA TYR A 43 1.89 10.02 6.60
C TYR A 43 1.23 9.96 7.96
N TRP A 44 1.89 10.54 8.96
CA TRP A 44 1.39 10.66 10.32
C TRP A 44 1.28 12.14 10.69
N LYS A 45 0.31 12.51 11.51
CA LYS A 45 0.19 13.88 11.98
C LYS A 45 1.41 14.23 12.84
N ASN A 46 2.13 15.29 12.47
CA ASN A 46 3.31 15.80 13.19
C ASN A 46 4.54 14.87 13.20
N GLU A 47 4.55 13.78 12.43
CA GLU A 47 5.76 12.98 12.23
C GLU A 47 6.29 13.14 10.80
N LYS A 48 7.52 12.68 10.60
CA LYS A 48 8.12 12.67 9.26
C LYS A 48 7.42 11.64 8.39
N THR A 49 7.10 12.01 7.16
CA THR A 49 6.69 11.05 6.12
C THR A 49 7.78 10.01 5.94
N THR A 50 7.39 8.73 5.98
CA THR A 50 8.28 7.62 5.68
C THR A 50 7.88 6.98 4.36
N LYS A 51 8.88 6.58 3.58
CA LYS A 51 8.71 5.94 2.28
C LYS A 51 9.55 4.68 2.24
N PHE A 52 8.97 3.61 1.71
CA PHE A 52 9.64 2.37 1.41
C PHE A 52 9.39 1.99 -0.06
N THR A 53 10.40 1.49 -0.73
CA THR A 53 10.28 1.05 -2.13
C THR A 53 10.77 -0.38 -2.24
N ILE A 54 9.97 -1.22 -2.87
CA ILE A 54 10.19 -2.66 -2.98
C ILE A 54 10.02 -3.11 -4.44
N PRO A 55 10.83 -4.06 -4.94
CA PRO A 55 10.58 -4.67 -6.25
C PRO A 55 9.19 -5.32 -6.30
N LEU A 56 8.50 -5.19 -7.43
CA LEU A 56 7.15 -5.72 -7.63
C LEU A 56 7.07 -7.22 -7.33
N GLU A 57 8.02 -8.00 -7.85
CA GLU A 57 8.11 -9.44 -7.64
C GLU A 57 8.19 -9.79 -6.14
N LEU A 58 8.97 -9.05 -5.37
CA LEU A 58 9.12 -9.28 -3.94
C LEU A 58 7.85 -8.86 -3.18
N PHE A 59 7.17 -7.80 -3.60
CA PHE A 59 5.88 -7.39 -3.04
C PHE A 59 4.79 -8.44 -3.29
N GLU A 60 4.70 -8.97 -4.51
CA GLU A 60 3.76 -10.03 -4.88
C GLU A 60 4.02 -11.32 -4.09
N ARG A 61 5.31 -11.71 -3.97
CA ARG A 61 5.70 -12.84 -3.13
C ARG A 61 5.31 -12.64 -1.67
N MET A 62 5.62 -11.47 -1.10
CA MET A 62 5.26 -11.14 0.28
C MET A 62 3.74 -11.18 0.49
N PHE A 63 2.96 -10.63 -0.43
CA PHE A 63 1.50 -10.68 -0.38
C PHE A 63 0.97 -12.12 -0.42
N ASN A 64 1.50 -12.94 -1.33
CA ASN A 64 1.13 -14.34 -1.43
C ASN A 64 1.50 -15.12 -0.16
N ASP A 65 2.70 -14.89 0.39
CA ASP A 65 3.18 -15.58 1.59
C ASP A 65 2.35 -15.27 2.85
N ILE A 66 1.75 -14.07 2.96
CA ILE A 66 0.91 -13.68 4.12
C ILE A 66 -0.58 -14.00 3.95
N ILE A 67 -1.09 -14.06 2.72
CA ILE A 67 -2.53 -14.28 2.44
C ILE A 67 -2.84 -15.73 2.05
N ILE A 68 -1.95 -16.40 1.31
CA ILE A 68 -2.22 -17.74 0.76
C ILE A 68 -1.62 -18.79 1.70
N PRO A 69 -2.45 -19.65 2.33
CA PRO A 69 -1.94 -20.74 3.16
C PRO A 69 -1.12 -21.72 2.33
N LYS A 70 0.08 -22.08 2.82
CA LYS A 70 1.03 -22.97 2.14
C LYS A 70 0.51 -24.39 1.83
N ASN A 71 -0.65 -24.78 2.37
CA ASN A 71 -1.19 -26.15 2.29
C ASN A 71 -2.27 -26.32 1.21
N THR A 72 -2.28 -25.49 0.16
CA THR A 72 -3.29 -25.55 -0.92
C THR A 72 -2.68 -25.96 -2.28
N LEU A 73 -1.62 -26.77 -2.27
CA LEU A 73 -1.05 -27.42 -3.45
C LEU A 73 -0.89 -28.92 -3.20
#